data_AF-A0AAE4ETH7-F1
#
_entry.id   AF-A0AAE4ETH7-F1
#
_cell.length_a   1.000
_cell.length_b   1.000
_cell.length_c   1.000
_cell.angle_alpha   90.00
_cell.angle_beta   90.00
_cell.angle_gamma   90.00
#
_symmetry.space_group_name_H-M   'P 1'
#
loop_
_entity.id
_entity.type
_entity.pdbx_description
1 polymer ?
#
loop_
_entity_poly.entity_id
_entity_poly.type
_entity_poly.pdbx_seq_one_letter_code
_entity_poly.pdbx_strand_id
1 'polypeptide(L)'
;MSWTDFYRRQEILEATVRLAARNPGEPLPLEEVPGAEEHFGTEENVLTALQYQWTRTLSGRLRSEVVDPDDADGLGDHVDAVTRAWRAAVDEHTDLRAVLDGAYERHASLRRMHEGELRMLAVTAGLADPREPADEIVKVGHALEALLRANREERRRPVIGHLRRLLAPSA
;
A
#
# COMPACT_ATOMS: atom_id res chain seq x y z
N MET A 1 2.81 7.24 26.59
CA MET A 1 2.73 5.81 26.23
C MET A 1 3.83 5.05 26.94
N SER A 2 3.49 3.98 27.65
CA SER A 2 4.49 3.03 28.15
C SER A 2 4.93 2.09 27.01
N TRP A 3 6.05 1.40 27.19
CA TRP A 3 6.48 0.35 26.26
C TRP A 3 5.40 -0.73 26.06
N THR A 4 4.70 -1.11 27.13
CA THR A 4 3.60 -2.07 27.10
C THR A 4 2.44 -1.58 26.23
N ASP A 5 2.10 -0.29 26.31
CA ASP A 5 1.03 0.31 25.51
C ASP A 5 1.39 0.35 24.02
N PHE A 6 2.67 0.56 23.69
CA PHE A 6 3.16 0.45 22.32
C PHE A 6 2.97 -0.96 21.74
N TYR A 7 3.43 -2.00 22.44
CA TYR A 7 3.30 -3.38 21.97
C TYR A 7 1.84 -3.80 21.84
N ARG A 8 0.99 -3.43 22.80
CA ARG A 8 -0.44 -3.72 22.75
C ARG A 8 -1.12 -3.10 21.53
N ARG A 9 -0.78 -1.85 21.21
CA ARG A 9 -1.26 -1.21 19.98
C ARG A 9 -0.80 -1.95 18.71
N GLN A 10 0.43 -2.47 18.68
CA GLN A 10 0.91 -3.26 17.53
C GLN A 10 0.14 -4.59 17.41
N GLU A 11 -0.05 -5.32 18.50
CA GLU A 11 -0.82 -6.57 18.52
C GLU A 11 -2.26 -6.38 18.02
N ILE A 12 -2.90 -5.27 18.41
CA ILE A 12 -4.26 -4.90 17.95
C ILE A 12 -4.27 -4.63 16.44
N LEU A 13 -3.31 -3.86 15.92
CA LEU A 13 -3.23 -3.56 14.49
C LEU A 13 -3.02 -4.84 13.67
N GLU A 14 -2.13 -5.73 14.11
CA GLU A 14 -1.91 -7.01 13.45
C GLU A 14 -3.15 -7.92 13.49
N ALA A 15 -3.84 -7.98 14.63
CA ALA A 15 -5.09 -8.72 14.76
C ALA A 15 -6.19 -8.16 13.84
N THR A 16 -6.28 -6.84 13.75
CA THR A 16 -7.21 -6.15 12.85
C THR A 16 -6.92 -6.53 11.39
N VAL A 17 -5.65 -6.47 10.96
CA VAL A 17 -5.28 -6.83 9.58
C VAL A 17 -5.66 -8.28 9.28
N ARG A 18 -5.36 -9.23 10.17
CA ARG A 18 -5.71 -10.65 10.00
C ARG A 18 -7.22 -10.89 9.89
N LEU A 19 -8.01 -10.13 10.64
CA LEU A 19 -9.48 -10.24 10.60
C LEU A 19 -10.03 -9.65 9.30
N ALA A 20 -9.64 -8.41 9.01
CA ALA A 20 -10.12 -7.63 7.87
C ALA A 20 -9.72 -8.21 6.51
N ALA A 21 -8.55 -8.88 6.44
CA ALA A 21 -8.07 -9.52 5.21
C ALA A 21 -9.02 -10.61 4.68
N ARG A 22 -9.94 -11.13 5.51
CA ARG A 22 -10.94 -12.12 5.07
C ARG A 22 -12.02 -11.52 4.16
N ASN A 23 -12.37 -10.25 4.38
CA ASN A 23 -13.34 -9.51 3.57
C ASN A 23 -12.85 -8.05 3.37
N PRO A 24 -11.79 -7.84 2.57
CA PRO A 24 -11.26 -6.51 2.34
C PRO A 24 -12.34 -5.61 1.71
N GLY A 25 -12.60 -4.45 2.32
CA GLY A 25 -13.59 -3.48 1.85
C GLY A 25 -14.89 -3.45 2.66
N GLU A 26 -15.17 -4.48 3.45
CA GLU A 26 -16.27 -4.45 4.42
C GLU A 26 -15.87 -3.63 5.67
N PRO A 27 -16.83 -2.99 6.36
CA PRO A 27 -16.58 -2.31 7.63
C PRO A 27 -15.86 -3.22 8.63
N LEU A 28 -14.91 -2.67 9.39
CA LEU A 28 -14.17 -3.43 10.40
C LEU A 28 -15.07 -3.75 11.60
N PRO A 29 -15.29 -5.03 11.95
CA PRO A 29 -15.94 -5.40 13.19
C PRO A 29 -14.95 -5.22 14.35
N LEU A 30 -14.81 -3.98 14.83
CA LEU A 30 -13.84 -3.63 15.88
C LEU A 30 -14.07 -4.39 17.18
N GLU A 31 -15.32 -4.72 17.49
CA GLU A 31 -15.72 -5.50 18.65
C GLU A 31 -15.11 -6.91 18.66
N GLU A 32 -14.76 -7.45 17.49
CA GLU A 32 -14.10 -8.75 17.34
C GLU A 32 -12.59 -8.68 17.59
N VAL A 33 -12.02 -7.48 17.74
CA VAL A 33 -10.59 -7.26 18.00
C VAL A 33 -10.40 -6.79 19.45
N PRO A 34 -9.94 -7.68 20.38
CA PRO A 34 -9.79 -7.34 21.78
C PRO A 34 -8.94 -6.08 22.02
N GLY A 35 -9.51 -5.08 22.69
CA GLY A 35 -8.85 -3.82 23.03
C GLY A 35 -8.84 -2.77 21.91
N ALA A 36 -9.40 -3.04 20.73
CA ALA A 36 -9.40 -2.07 19.63
C ALA A 36 -10.19 -0.80 19.97
N GLU A 37 -11.40 -0.93 20.53
CA GLU A 37 -12.19 0.22 20.99
C GLU A 37 -11.49 1.00 22.11
N GLU A 38 -10.85 0.31 23.06
CA GLU A 38 -10.12 0.95 24.17
C GLU A 38 -8.94 1.80 23.66
N HIS A 39 -8.15 1.26 22.71
CA HIS A 39 -6.91 1.89 22.27
C HIS A 39 -7.08 2.83 21.07
N PHE A 40 -8.13 2.67 20.26
CA PHE A 40 -8.33 3.44 19.03
C PHE A 40 -9.70 4.12 18.98
N GLY A 41 -10.69 3.66 19.73
CA GLY A 41 -12.03 4.26 19.80
C GLY A 41 -12.92 3.94 18.59
N THR A 42 -12.45 4.20 17.37
CA THR A 42 -13.24 4.07 16.14
C THR A 42 -12.51 3.34 15.03
N GLU A 43 -13.27 2.82 14.06
CA GLU A 43 -12.75 2.17 12.87
C GLU A 43 -11.80 3.11 12.10
N GLU A 44 -12.22 4.37 11.93
CA GLU A 44 -11.43 5.39 11.25
C GLU A 44 -10.04 5.57 11.88
N ASN A 45 -9.95 5.54 13.22
CA ASN A 45 -8.70 5.68 13.94
C ASN A 45 -7.77 4.46 13.76
N VAL A 46 -8.35 3.25 13.72
CA VAL A 46 -7.59 2.03 13.45
C VAL A 46 -7.06 2.03 12.01
N LEU A 47 -7.91 2.32 11.03
CA LEU A 47 -7.51 2.41 9.62
C LEU A 47 -6.47 3.50 9.37
N THR A 48 -6.62 4.65 10.02
CA THR A 48 -5.63 5.74 9.99
C THR A 48 -4.28 5.27 10.55
N ALA A 49 -4.28 4.52 11.66
CA ALA A 49 -3.06 3.96 12.23
C ALA A 49 -2.40 2.91 11.32
N LEU A 50 -3.20 2.09 10.63
CA LEU A 50 -2.74 1.16 9.60
C LEU A 50 -2.12 1.90 8.40
N GLN A 51 -2.73 2.98 7.93
CA GLN A 51 -2.18 3.82 6.86
C GLN A 51 -0.87 4.50 7.27
N TYR A 52 -0.74 4.93 8.53
CA TYR A 52 0.53 5.43 9.07
C TYR A 52 1.60 4.34 9.10
N GLN A 53 1.26 3.11 9.48
CA GLN A 53 2.19 1.98 9.42
C GLN A 53 2.64 1.72 7.98
N TRP A 54 1.70 1.64 7.04
CA TRP A 54 1.99 1.48 5.62
C TRP A 54 2.90 2.60 5.07
N THR A 55 2.55 3.85 5.33
CA THR A 55 3.31 5.02 4.86
C THR A 55 4.75 5.00 5.38
N ARG A 56 4.96 4.63 6.66
CA ARG A 56 6.31 4.49 7.24
C ARG A 56 7.11 3.38 6.56
N THR A 57 6.50 2.20 6.37
CA THR A 57 7.15 1.09 5.67
C THR A 57 7.54 1.46 4.24
N LEU A 58 6.60 2.02 3.48
CA LEU A 58 6.82 2.42 2.10
C LEU A 58 7.89 3.50 2.00
N SER A 59 7.83 4.53 2.86
CA SER A 59 8.84 5.60 2.91
C SER A 59 10.24 5.07 3.21
N GLY A 60 10.34 4.10 4.12
CA GLY A 60 11.61 3.44 4.44
C GLY A 60 12.19 2.69 3.25
N ARG A 61 11.35 1.93 2.53
CA ARG A 61 11.74 1.18 1.33
C ARG A 61 12.11 2.08 0.16
N LEU A 62 11.37 3.17 -0.04
CA LEU A 62 11.68 4.17 -1.06
C LEU A 62 13.06 4.78 -0.81
N ARG A 63 13.36 5.15 0.43
CA ARG A 63 14.68 5.70 0.80
C ARG A 63 15.83 4.72 0.63
N SER A 64 15.58 3.41 0.77
CA SER A 64 16.64 2.41 0.57
C SER A 64 16.89 2.05 -0.89
N GLU A 65 15.87 2.17 -1.75
CA GLU A 65 15.96 1.79 -3.17
C GLU A 65 16.30 2.97 -4.09
N VAL A 66 15.88 4.18 -3.72
CA VAL A 66 16.19 5.40 -4.48
C VAL A 66 17.55 5.90 -4.00
N VAL A 67 18.57 5.65 -4.81
CA VAL A 67 19.95 6.15 -4.61
C VAL A 67 19.98 7.66 -4.85
N ASP A 68 21.05 8.31 -4.39
CA ASP A 68 21.33 9.72 -4.63
C ASP A 68 21.07 10.08 -6.11
N PRO A 69 20.33 11.17 -6.41
CA PRO A 69 20.08 11.61 -7.79
C PRO A 69 21.36 11.79 -8.63
N ASP A 70 22.53 11.98 -8.01
CA ASP A 70 23.82 12.05 -8.72
C ASP A 70 24.30 10.68 -9.27
N ASP A 71 23.76 9.56 -8.76
CA ASP A 71 24.12 8.18 -9.15
C ASP A 71 23.10 7.51 -10.09
N ALA A 72 22.01 8.20 -10.47
CA ALA A 72 20.96 7.67 -11.35
C ALA A 72 21.22 8.06 -12.83
N ASP A 73 21.15 7.10 -13.76
CA ASP A 73 21.39 7.34 -15.19
C ASP A 73 20.18 8.02 -15.89
N GLY A 74 19.07 8.24 -15.16
CA GLY A 74 17.96 9.08 -15.59
C GLY A 74 16.60 8.73 -14.95
N LEU A 75 15.53 9.34 -15.48
CA LEU A 75 14.15 9.18 -14.98
C LEU A 75 13.68 7.70 -14.92
N GLY A 76 14.14 6.87 -15.87
CA GLY A 76 13.82 5.44 -15.91
C GLY A 76 14.25 4.71 -14.63
N ASP A 77 15.42 5.05 -14.09
CA ASP A 77 15.97 4.39 -12.92
C ASP A 77 15.17 4.71 -11.65
N HIS A 78 14.67 5.95 -11.53
CA HIS A 78 13.80 6.35 -10.42
C HIS A 78 12.47 5.60 -10.46
N VAL A 79 11.83 5.50 -11.63
CA VAL A 79 10.57 4.76 -11.79
C VAL A 79 10.78 3.28 -11.46
N ASP A 80 11.89 2.68 -11.89
CA ASP A 80 12.21 1.29 -11.60
C ASP A 80 12.51 1.06 -10.11
N ALA A 81 13.23 1.96 -9.45
CA ALA A 81 13.49 1.92 -8.01
C ALA A 81 12.20 2.02 -7.19
N VAL A 82 11.33 2.99 -7.52
CA VAL A 82 10.01 3.12 -6.89
C VAL A 82 9.16 1.87 -7.12
N THR A 83 9.21 1.31 -8.33
CA THR A 83 8.49 0.07 -8.68
C THR A 83 8.96 -1.11 -7.82
N ARG A 84 10.27 -1.28 -7.64
CA ARG A 84 10.83 -2.34 -6.77
C ARG A 84 10.43 -2.12 -5.32
N ALA A 85 10.61 -0.91 -4.80
CA ALA A 85 10.28 -0.55 -3.42
C ALA A 85 8.82 -0.81 -3.09
N TRP A 86 7.90 -0.32 -3.94
CA TRP A 86 6.46 -0.47 -3.75
C TRP A 86 6.06 -1.95 -3.80
N ARG A 87 6.56 -2.71 -4.79
CA ARG A 87 6.26 -4.15 -4.90
C ARG A 87 6.74 -4.92 -3.68
N ALA A 88 7.97 -4.67 -3.23
CA ALA A 88 8.50 -5.32 -2.04
C ALA A 88 7.67 -4.98 -0.79
N ALA A 89 7.24 -3.73 -0.64
CA ALA A 89 6.35 -3.32 0.45
C ALA A 89 5.01 -4.05 0.40
N VAL A 90 4.38 -4.11 -0.78
CA VAL A 90 3.09 -4.77 -0.97
C VAL A 90 3.20 -6.28 -0.78
N ASP A 91 4.28 -6.92 -1.25
CA ASP A 91 4.44 -8.37 -1.11
C ASP A 91 4.68 -8.77 0.35
N GLU A 92 5.44 -7.98 1.11
CA GLU A 92 5.60 -8.18 2.57
C GLU A 92 4.30 -7.93 3.35
N HIS A 93 3.51 -6.95 2.93
CA HIS A 93 2.31 -6.48 3.65
C HIS A 93 1.04 -6.61 2.82
N THR A 94 0.86 -7.75 2.14
CA THR A 94 -0.26 -7.95 1.18
C THR A 94 -1.63 -7.76 1.84
N ASP A 95 -1.82 -8.30 3.04
CA ASP A 95 -3.10 -8.21 3.76
C ASP A 95 -3.39 -6.77 4.21
N LEU A 96 -2.40 -6.08 4.78
CA LEU A 96 -2.51 -4.66 5.15
C LEU A 96 -2.87 -3.80 3.93
N ARG A 97 -2.20 -4.03 2.80
CA ARG A 97 -2.47 -3.30 1.56
C ARG A 97 -3.90 -3.54 1.08
N ALA A 98 -4.37 -4.78 1.08
CA ALA A 98 -5.73 -5.12 0.67
C ALA A 98 -6.79 -4.47 1.57
N VAL A 99 -6.57 -4.43 2.89
CA VAL A 99 -7.47 -3.77 3.83
C VAL A 99 -7.56 -2.27 3.56
N LEU A 100 -6.42 -1.59 3.35
CA LEU A 100 -6.40 -0.16 3.04
C LEU A 100 -7.07 0.15 1.70
N ASP A 101 -6.79 -0.66 0.68
CA ASP A 101 -7.40 -0.53 -0.65
C ASP A 101 -8.91 -0.56 -0.63
N GLY A 102 -9.49 -1.47 0.16
CA GLY A 102 -10.94 -1.56 0.31
C GLY A 102 -11.54 -0.44 1.17
N ALA A 103 -10.72 0.26 1.96
CA ALA A 103 -11.20 1.21 2.95
C ALA A 103 -11.09 2.69 2.52
N TYR A 104 -10.28 3.03 1.50
CA TYR A 104 -9.97 4.43 1.18
C TYR A 104 -11.19 5.32 1.03
N GLU A 105 -12.24 4.87 0.35
CA GLU A 105 -13.43 5.69 0.10
C GLU A 105 -14.35 5.84 1.32
N ARG A 106 -14.13 5.10 2.41
CA ARG A 106 -15.01 5.12 3.59
C ARG A 106 -14.84 6.36 4.47
N HIS A 107 -13.62 6.89 4.56
CA HIS A 107 -13.30 8.00 5.45
C HIS A 107 -12.49 9.10 4.74
N ALA A 108 -12.89 10.34 4.94
CA ALA A 108 -12.19 11.49 4.36
C ALA A 108 -10.76 11.67 4.88
N SER A 109 -10.47 11.24 6.11
CA SER A 109 -9.09 11.17 6.63
C SER A 109 -8.22 10.22 5.80
N LEU A 110 -8.73 9.02 5.53
CA LEU A 110 -8.01 7.97 4.82
C LEU A 110 -7.77 8.35 3.35
N ARG A 111 -8.76 8.94 2.67
CA ARG A 111 -8.58 9.51 1.32
C ARG A 111 -7.45 10.54 1.27
N ARG A 112 -7.42 11.49 2.21
CA ARG A 112 -6.36 12.51 2.27
C ARG A 112 -4.97 11.90 2.51
N MET A 113 -4.89 10.84 3.31
CA MET A 113 -3.62 10.14 3.52
C MET A 113 -3.18 9.38 2.28
N HIS A 114 -4.12 8.75 1.56
CA HIS A 114 -3.86 8.10 0.29
C HIS A 114 -3.38 9.09 -0.78
N GLU A 115 -4.02 10.26 -0.90
CA GLU A 115 -3.54 11.34 -1.77
C GLU A 115 -2.11 11.77 -1.41
N GLY A 116 -1.77 11.78 -0.11
CA GLY A 116 -0.39 12.02 0.35
C GLY A 116 0.60 10.94 -0.14
N GLU A 117 0.20 9.67 -0.07
CA GLU A 117 0.98 8.54 -0.61
C GLU A 117 1.16 8.65 -2.13
N LEU A 118 0.09 8.96 -2.88
CA LEU A 118 0.16 9.13 -4.34
C LEU A 118 1.14 10.24 -4.73
N ARG A 119 1.10 11.37 -4.02
CA ARG A 119 2.05 12.47 -4.25
C ARG A 119 3.48 12.06 -3.94
N MET A 120 3.70 11.34 -2.84
CA MET A 120 5.01 10.81 -2.49
C MET A 120 5.55 9.91 -3.60
N LEU A 121 4.73 9.00 -4.14
CA LEU A 121 5.13 8.10 -5.23
C LEU A 121 5.50 8.87 -6.50
N ALA A 122 4.66 9.82 -6.93
CA ALA A 122 4.90 10.62 -8.13
C ALA A 122 6.20 11.42 -8.06
N VAL A 123 6.40 12.15 -6.95
CA VAL A 123 7.60 12.95 -6.72
C VAL A 123 8.85 12.08 -6.62
N THR A 124 8.78 10.98 -5.85
CA THR A 124 9.94 10.09 -5.66
C THR A 124 10.32 9.37 -6.95
N ALA A 125 9.36 9.12 -7.84
CA ALA A 125 9.63 8.56 -9.17
C ALA A 125 10.16 9.60 -10.18
N GLY A 126 10.27 10.88 -9.79
CA GLY A 126 10.65 11.97 -10.68
C GLY A 126 9.60 12.34 -11.73
N LEU A 127 8.35 11.87 -11.57
CA LEU A 127 7.27 12.09 -12.54
C LEU A 127 6.49 13.40 -12.30
N ALA A 128 6.75 14.08 -11.20
CA ALA A 128 6.11 15.34 -10.82
C ALA A 128 7.09 16.22 -10.03
N ASP A 129 7.02 17.54 -10.22
CA ASP A 129 7.78 18.50 -9.39
C ASP A 129 6.98 18.79 -8.10
N PRO A 130 7.61 18.80 -6.91
CA PRO A 130 6.92 19.10 -5.65
C PRO A 130 6.20 20.46 -5.59
N ARG A 131 6.52 21.38 -6.50
CA ARG A 131 5.93 22.73 -6.61
C ARG A 131 4.71 22.78 -7.53
N GLU A 132 4.41 21.69 -8.24
CA GLU A 132 3.18 21.59 -9.03
C GLU A 132 1.93 21.60 -8.12
N PRO A 133 0.76 21.97 -8.67
CA PRO A 133 -0.50 21.87 -7.94
C PRO A 133 -0.74 20.45 -7.41
N ALA A 134 -1.14 20.35 -6.14
CA ALA A 134 -1.23 19.05 -5.45
C ALA A 134 -2.17 18.06 -6.15
N ASP A 135 -3.26 18.54 -6.76
CA ASP A 135 -4.22 17.73 -7.49
C ASP A 135 -3.64 17.15 -8.79
N GLU A 136 -2.74 17.87 -9.47
CA GLU A 136 -2.03 17.34 -10.64
C GLU A 136 -1.04 16.25 -10.23
N ILE A 137 -0.28 16.46 -9.15
CA ILE A 137 0.63 15.44 -8.61
C ILE A 137 -0.15 14.17 -8.19
N VAL A 138 -1.34 14.33 -7.59
CA VAL A 138 -2.22 13.20 -7.24
C VAL A 138 -2.64 12.40 -8.48
N LYS A 139 -2.99 13.07 -9.60
CA LYS A 139 -3.36 12.38 -10.85
C LYS A 139 -2.19 11.55 -11.40
N VAL A 140 -0.98 12.10 -11.39
CA VAL A 140 0.25 11.39 -11.80
C VAL A 140 0.49 10.19 -10.89
N GLY A 141 0.41 10.38 -9.57
CA GLY A 141 0.59 9.31 -8.59
C GLY A 141 -0.44 8.20 -8.74
N HIS A 142 -1.70 8.54 -8.98
CA HIS A 142 -2.78 7.59 -9.25
C HIS A 142 -2.50 6.77 -10.52
N ALA A 143 -2.07 7.42 -11.60
CA ALA A 143 -1.69 6.73 -12.84
C ALA A 143 -0.51 5.76 -12.61
N LEU A 144 0.51 6.18 -11.85
CA LEU A 144 1.62 5.32 -11.47
C LEU A 144 1.14 4.12 -10.65
N GLU A 145 0.33 4.33 -9.59
CA GLU A 145 -0.17 3.24 -8.75
C GLU A 145 -1.00 2.22 -9.58
N ALA A 146 -1.84 2.69 -10.50
CA ALA A 146 -2.61 1.84 -11.40
C ALA A 146 -1.70 0.95 -12.26
N LEU A 147 -0.60 1.50 -12.81
CA LEU A 147 0.40 0.73 -13.57
C LEU A 147 1.14 -0.28 -12.68
N LEU A 148 1.49 0.09 -11.45
CA LEU A 148 2.15 -0.80 -10.50
C LEU A 148 1.27 -2.02 -10.18
N ARG A 149 -0.04 -1.80 -10.01
CA ARG A 149 -1.06 -2.84 -9.78
C ARG A 149 -1.25 -3.73 -11.01
N ALA A 150 -1.49 -3.15 -12.19
CA ALA A 150 -1.74 -3.91 -13.41
C ALA A 150 -0.60 -4.89 -13.73
N ASN A 151 0.65 -4.42 -13.66
CA ASN A 151 1.83 -5.26 -13.87
C ASN A 151 1.97 -6.41 -12.84
N ARG A 152 1.46 -6.23 -11.61
CA ARG A 152 1.45 -7.28 -10.58
C ARG A 152 0.43 -8.36 -10.90
N GLU A 153 -0.76 -7.99 -11.33
CA GLU A 153 -1.81 -8.93 -11.73
C GLU A 153 -1.37 -9.81 -12.89
N GLU A 154 -0.69 -9.23 -13.89
CA GLU A 154 -0.11 -9.97 -15.01
C GLU A 154 0.93 -11.01 -14.55
N ARG A 155 1.81 -10.65 -13.62
CA ARG A 155 2.78 -11.60 -13.02
C ARG A 155 2.12 -12.68 -12.17
N ARG A 156 0.99 -12.40 -11.50
CA ARG A 156 0.26 -13.37 -10.68
C ARG A 156 -0.56 -14.36 -11.50
N ARG A 157 -0.94 -14.02 -12.74
CA ARG A 157 -1.60 -14.98 -13.64
C ARG A 157 -0.60 -16.08 -14.01
N PRO A 158 -0.82 -17.35 -13.61
CA PRO A 158 0.17 -18.38 -13.82
C PRO A 158 0.24 -18.73 -15.30
N VAL A 159 1.43 -18.60 -15.90
CA VAL A 159 1.79 -19.11 -17.25
C VAL A 159 1.43 -20.60 -17.42
N ILE A 160 1.27 -21.33 -16.30
CA ILE A 160 0.83 -22.72 -16.22
C ILE A 160 -0.58 -22.95 -16.78
N GLY A 161 -1.48 -21.95 -16.75
CA GLY A 161 -2.80 -22.04 -17.37
C GLY A 161 -2.76 -22.14 -18.90
N HIS A 162 -1.76 -21.52 -19.53
CA HIS A 162 -1.56 -21.57 -20.98
C HIS A 162 -0.90 -22.89 -21.41
N LEU A 163 0.04 -23.40 -20.61
CA LEU A 163 0.70 -24.68 -20.86
C LEU A 163 -0.21 -25.90 -20.64
N ARG A 164 -1.14 -25.85 -19.67
CA ARG A 164 -2.15 -26.92 -19.50
C ARG A 164 -3.18 -26.99 -20.63
N ARG A 165 -3.44 -25.88 -21.32
CA ARG A 165 -4.35 -25.84 -22.48
C ARG A 165 -3.72 -26.39 -23.77
N LEU A 166 -2.39 -26.33 -23.86
CA LEU A 166 -1.60 -26.89 -24.96
C LEU A 166 -1.28 -28.39 -24.79
N LEU A 167 -1.47 -28.95 -23.58
CA LEU A 167 -1.23 -30.36 -23.27
C LEU A 167 -2.52 -31.19 -23.11
N ALA A 168 -3.70 -30.58 -23.30
CA ALA A 168 -4.95 -31.34 -23.38
C ALA A 168 -5.05 -31.97 -24.78
N PRO A 169 -5.11 -33.32 -24.90
CA PRO A 169 -5.33 -33.95 -26.20
C PRO A 169 -6.70 -33.51 -26.73
N SER A 170 -6.74 -33.06 -27.98
CA SER A 170 -8.00 -32.88 -28.70
C SER A 170 -8.65 -34.27 -28.84
N ALA A 171 -9.76 -34.48 -28.15
CA ALA A 171 -10.65 -35.61 -28.36
C ALA A 171 -11.70 -35.25 -29.42
#